data_AF-A0A961FTI1-F1
#
_entry.id   AF-A0A961FTI1-F1
#
_cell.length_a   1.000
_cell.length_b   1.000
_cell.length_c   1.000
_cell.angle_alpha   90.00
_cell.angle_beta   90.00
_cell.angle_gamma   90.00
#
_symmetry.space_group_name_H-M   'P 1'
#
loop_
_entity.id
_entity.type
_entity.pdbx_description
1 polymer ?
#
loop_
_entity_poly.entity_id
_entity_poly.type
_entity_poly.pdbx_seq_one_letter_code
_entity_poly.pdbx_strand_id
1 'polypeptide(L)'
;LIGPGYFVLREAQGEEIARGAVVVDYHQTPEPQPAELPDGWPPVKPNWSGLQYFVYHNTRDYMRRVAPGITIGSAWKTMFGSEKSLNSYFLLMRQGS
;
A
#
# COMPACT_ATOMS: atom_id res chain seq x y z
N LEU A 1 6.69 -16.70 2.50
CA LEU A 1 7.12 -15.33 2.81
C LEU A 1 7.08 -14.54 1.51
N ILE A 2 6.33 -13.43 1.46
CA ILE A 2 6.33 -12.57 0.26
C ILE A 2 7.63 -11.78 0.31
N GLY A 3 8.44 -11.87 -0.76
CA GLY A 3 9.68 -11.12 -0.87
C GLY A 3 9.44 -9.61 -0.98
N PRO A 4 10.52 -8.80 -1.01
CA PRO A 4 10.42 -7.36 -1.21
C PRO A 4 9.61 -7.02 -2.46
N GLY A 5 8.82 -5.94 -2.38
CA GLY A 5 7.90 -5.51 -3.44
C GLY A 5 7.83 -3.99 -3.52
N TYR A 6 7.21 -3.50 -4.59
CA TYR A 6 7.03 -2.08 -4.84
C TYR A 6 5.59 -1.68 -4.58
N PHE A 7 5.40 -0.56 -3.89
CA PHE A 7 4.09 -0.04 -3.53
C PHE A 7 4.01 1.42 -3.95
N VAL A 8 2.86 1.80 -4.50
CA VAL A 8 2.60 3.19 -4.88
C VAL A 8 1.91 3.89 -3.72
N LEU A 9 2.48 5.02 -3.31
CA LEU A 9 1.85 5.93 -2.36
C LEU A 9 1.19 7.06 -3.13
N ARG A 10 -0.08 7.35 -2.81
CA ARG A 10 -0.79 8.52 -3.33
C ARG A 10 -1.54 9.24 -2.22
N GLU A 11 -1.86 10.49 -2.45
CA GLU A 11 -2.80 11.21 -1.59
C GLU A 11 -4.20 10.60 -1.70
N ALA A 12 -4.90 10.56 -0.58
CA ALA A 12 -6.31 10.18 -0.54
C ALA A 12 -7.17 11.29 -1.18
N GLN A 13 -8.22 10.91 -1.90
CA GLN A 13 -9.10 11.84 -2.60
C GLN A 13 -10.57 11.63 -2.22
N GLY A 14 -11.36 12.70 -2.19
CA GLY A 14 -12.80 12.65 -1.92
C GLY A 14 -13.14 11.95 -0.61
N GLU A 15 -14.00 10.92 -0.66
CA GLU A 15 -14.44 10.15 0.51
C GLU A 15 -13.31 9.36 1.19
N GLU A 16 -12.21 9.09 0.48
CA GLU A 16 -11.06 8.38 1.04
C GLU A 16 -10.35 9.18 2.14
N ILE A 17 -10.44 10.52 2.11
CA ILE A 17 -9.77 11.41 3.06
C ILE A 17 -10.19 11.08 4.51
N ALA A 18 -11.44 10.67 4.71
CA ALA A 18 -11.96 10.25 6.01
C ALA A 18 -11.27 8.97 6.54
N ARG A 19 -10.73 8.12 5.65
CA ARG A 19 -10.07 6.84 5.96
C ARG A 19 -8.57 7.05 6.27
N GLY A 20 -7.93 8.01 5.63
CA GLY A 20 -6.51 8.35 5.81
C GLY A 20 -6.06 9.45 4.85
N ALA A 21 -4.89 10.03 5.09
CA ALA A 21 -4.34 11.09 4.23
C ALA A 21 -3.52 10.53 3.06
N VAL A 22 -2.88 9.37 3.26
CA VAL A 22 -2.05 8.68 2.27
C VAL A 22 -2.59 7.27 2.07
N VAL A 23 -2.59 6.80 0.83
CA VAL A 23 -3.03 5.47 0.45
C VAL A 23 -1.84 4.67 -0.06
N VAL A 24 -1.62 3.49 0.52
CA VAL A 24 -0.80 2.45 -0.12
C VAL A 24 -1.70 1.73 -1.11
N ASP A 25 -1.55 2.03 -2.40
CA ASP A 25 -2.46 1.53 -3.44
C ASP A 25 -1.87 0.31 -4.14
N TYR A 26 -2.24 -0.88 -3.66
CA TYR A 26 -1.78 -2.15 -4.24
C TYR A 26 -2.40 -2.44 -5.62
N HIS A 27 -3.33 -1.61 -6.10
CA HIS A 27 -3.89 -1.74 -7.46
C HIS A 27 -2.95 -1.14 -8.50
N GLN A 28 -1.94 -0.39 -8.07
CA GLN A 28 -1.00 0.28 -8.94
C GLN A 28 0.36 -0.41 -8.92
N THR A 29 1.09 -0.21 -10.00
CA THR A 29 2.51 -0.54 -10.14
C THR A 29 3.23 0.77 -10.45
N PRO A 30 4.47 0.99 -9.99
CA PRO A 30 5.20 2.21 -10.31
C PRO A 30 5.30 2.42 -11.83
N GLU A 31 4.86 3.59 -12.31
CA GLU A 31 4.93 3.99 -13.71
C GLU A 31 5.50 5.42 -13.88
N PRO A 32 6.35 5.67 -14.89
CA PRO A 32 7.06 4.66 -15.69
C PRO A 32 7.96 3.81 -14.77
N GLN A 33 8.18 2.55 -15.14
CA GLN A 33 9.16 1.74 -14.42
C GLN A 33 10.50 2.49 -14.43
N PRO A 34 11.21 2.58 -13.30
CA PRO A 34 12.50 3.23 -13.26
C PRO A 34 13.40 2.66 -14.34
N ALA A 35 14.04 3.53 -15.13
CA ALA A 35 14.97 3.09 -16.18
C ALA A 35 16.09 2.20 -15.59
N GLU A 36 16.46 2.48 -14.33
CA GLU A 36 17.35 1.68 -13.52
C GLU A 36 16.78 1.55 -12.10
N LEU A 37 16.78 0.32 -11.60
CA LEU A 37 16.49 0.03 -10.19
C LEU A 37 17.80 0.05 -9.40
N PRO A 38 17.78 0.41 -8.11
CA PRO A 38 18.99 0.33 -7.30
C PRO A 38 19.54 -1.10 -7.28
N ASP A 39 20.87 -1.22 -7.19
CA ASP A 39 21.54 -2.52 -7.20
C ASP A 39 21.00 -3.47 -6.12
N GLY A 40 20.73 -4.72 -6.52
CA GLY A 40 20.22 -5.77 -5.64
C GLY A 40 18.70 -5.75 -5.40
N TRP A 41 17.96 -4.79 -5.97
CA TRP A 41 16.51 -4.76 -5.87
C TRP A 41 15.84 -5.75 -6.83
N PRO A 42 14.70 -6.36 -6.45
CA PRO A 42 13.98 -7.25 -7.35
C PRO A 42 13.40 -6.47 -8.54
N PRO A 43 13.17 -7.10 -9.69
CA PRO A 43 12.41 -6.48 -10.79
C PRO A 43 11.03 -6.04 -10.32
N VAL A 44 10.53 -4.91 -10.85
CA VAL A 44 9.15 -4.49 -10.62
C VAL A 44 8.22 -5.53 -11.22
N LYS A 45 7.28 -6.03 -10.41
CA LYS A 45 6.22 -6.95 -10.85
C LYS A 45 4.87 -6.35 -10.49
N PRO A 46 3.85 -6.49 -11.35
CA PRO A 46 2.52 -6.05 -10.99
C PRO A 46 1.99 -6.82 -9.78
N ASN A 47 1.36 -6.10 -8.85
CA ASN A 47 0.82 -6.66 -7.60
C ASN A 47 -0.32 -7.67 -7.83
N TRP A 48 -0.87 -7.74 -9.05
CA TRP A 48 -1.86 -8.72 -9.48
C TRP A 48 -1.27 -9.97 -10.15
N SER A 49 0.06 -10.14 -10.17
CA SER A 49 0.73 -11.29 -10.78
C SER A 49 1.38 -12.22 -9.75
N GLY A 50 1.27 -13.53 -9.95
CA GLY A 50 1.90 -14.55 -9.11
C GLY A 50 1.29 -14.71 -7.70
N LEU A 51 2.07 -15.24 -6.74
CA LEU A 51 1.62 -15.50 -5.36
C LEU A 51 1.18 -14.23 -4.59
N GLN A 52 1.61 -13.06 -5.04
CA GLN A 52 1.27 -11.76 -4.45
C GLN A 52 -0.22 -11.41 -4.64
N TYR A 53 -0.86 -11.98 -5.66
CA TYR A 53 -2.29 -11.90 -5.90
C TYR A 53 -3.10 -12.34 -4.67
N PHE A 54 -2.72 -13.43 -4.01
CA PHE A 54 -3.51 -13.92 -2.86
C PHE A 54 -3.45 -13.01 -1.62
N VAL A 55 -2.48 -12.10 -1.55
CA VAL A 55 -2.29 -11.23 -0.37
C VAL A 55 -2.70 -9.79 -0.63
N TYR A 56 -2.37 -9.25 -1.80
CA TYR A 56 -2.59 -7.83 -2.11
C TYR A 56 -3.72 -7.57 -3.09
N HIS A 57 -4.30 -8.60 -3.73
CA HIS A 57 -5.36 -8.39 -4.71
C HIS A 57 -6.53 -7.65 -4.09
N ASN A 58 -6.82 -6.49 -4.68
CA ASN A 58 -7.88 -5.56 -4.30
C ASN A 58 -7.72 -4.88 -2.92
N THR A 59 -6.53 -4.86 -2.32
CA THR A 59 -6.33 -4.20 -1.03
C THR A 59 -5.86 -2.75 -1.19
N ARG A 60 -6.20 -1.88 -0.24
CA ARG A 60 -5.57 -0.56 -0.02
C ARG A 60 -5.39 -0.34 1.48
N ASP A 61 -4.26 0.25 1.86
CA ASP A 61 -4.06 0.69 3.24
C ASP A 61 -4.17 2.20 3.33
N TYR A 62 -5.12 2.68 4.14
CA TYR A 62 -5.27 4.09 4.41
C TYR A 62 -4.46 4.48 5.65
N MET A 63 -3.50 5.37 5.46
CA MET A 63 -2.49 5.75 6.44
C MET A 63 -2.84 7.10 7.07
N ARG A 64 -2.68 7.20 8.39
CA ARG A 64 -2.83 8.43 9.16
C ARG A 64 -1.63 8.61 10.09
N ARG A 65 -1.05 9.82 10.09
CA ARG A 65 -0.04 10.19 11.06
C ARG A 65 -0.68 10.39 12.43
N VAL A 66 -0.08 9.79 13.46
CA VAL A 66 -0.53 9.91 14.85
C VAL A 66 0.49 10.61 15.74
N ALA A 67 1.77 10.56 15.40
CA ALA A 67 2.85 11.27 16.07
C ALA A 67 4.02 11.51 15.08
N PRO A 68 5.06 12.30 15.43
CA PRO A 68 6.31 12.31 14.67
C PRO A 68 6.87 10.90 14.51
N GLY A 69 7.13 10.48 13.26
CA GLY A 69 7.68 9.15 12.96
C GLY A 69 6.72 7.97 13.09
N ILE A 70 5.45 8.18 13.47
CA ILE A 70 4.46 7.11 13.70
C ILE A 70 3.21 7.32 12.84
N THR A 71 2.83 6.27 12.11
CA THR A 71 1.58 6.21 11.34
C THR A 71 0.78 4.96 11.68
N ILE A 72 -0.53 5.08 11.73
CA ILE A 72 -1.47 3.96 11.76
C ILE A 72 -2.03 3.71 10.36
N GLY A 73 -2.11 2.45 9.96
CA GLY A 73 -2.75 1.99 8.73
C GLY A 73 -4.03 1.23 9.03
N SER A 74 -5.06 1.42 8.20
CA SER A 74 -6.29 0.63 8.18
C SER A 74 -6.43 -0.07 6.83
N ALA A 75 -6.59 -1.39 6.84
CA ALA A 75 -6.68 -2.18 5.61
C ALA A 75 -8.13 -2.25 5.09
N TRP A 76 -8.27 -2.02 3.78
CA TRP A 76 -9.53 -2.05 3.05
C TRP A 76 -9.43 -2.94 1.83
N LYS A 77 -10.52 -3.60 1.44
CA LYS A 77 -10.55 -4.51 0.31
C LYS A 77 -11.73 -4.25 -0.60
N THR A 78 -11.47 -4.17 -1.91
CA THR A 78 -12.50 -4.12 -2.94
C THR A 78 -13.04 -5.52 -3.21
N MET A 79 -14.34 -5.71 -2.97
CA MET A 79 -15.09 -6.93 -3.26
C MET A 79 -16.42 -6.56 -3.91
N PHE A 80 -16.77 -7.27 -4.98
CA PHE A 80 -18.04 -7.08 -5.71
C PHE A 80 -18.31 -5.62 -6.10
N GLY A 81 -17.28 -4.89 -6.53
CA GLY A 81 -17.38 -3.48 -6.94
C GLY A 81 -17.47 -2.47 -5.79
N SER A 82 -17.37 -2.89 -4.53
CA SER A 82 -17.39 -2.00 -3.36
C SER A 82 -16.15 -2.20 -2.50
N GLU A 83 -15.60 -1.12 -1.96
CA GLU A 83 -14.48 -1.18 -1.01
C GLU A 83 -15.01 -1.24 0.42
N LYS A 84 -14.52 -2.20 1.22
CA LYS A 84 -14.94 -2.39 2.61
C LYS A 84 -13.73 -2.45 3.54
N SER A 85 -13.90 -1.91 4.74
CA SER A 85 -12.91 -2.06 5.81
C SER A 85 -12.77 -3.54 6.17
N LEU A 86 -11.53 -3.98 6.34
CA LEU A 86 -11.23 -5.30 6.90
C LEU A 86 -11.22 -5.30 8.44
N ASN A 87 -11.47 -4.14 9.06
CA ASN A 87 -11.34 -3.91 10.51
C ASN A 87 -9.99 -4.39 11.06
N SER A 88 -8.94 -4.24 10.26
CA SER A 88 -7.57 -4.60 10.58
C SER A 88 -6.70 -3.35 10.58
N TYR A 89 -5.83 -3.24 11.58
CA TYR A 89 -5.00 -2.07 11.81
C TYR A 89 -3.56 -2.48 12.10
N PHE A 90 -2.62 -1.64 11.69
CA PHE A 90 -1.20 -1.81 11.97
C PHE A 90 -0.53 -0.46 12.22
N LEU A 91 0.66 -0.48 12.81
CA LEU A 91 1.48 0.70 13.03
C LEU A 91 2.79 0.58 12.25
N LEU A 92 3.24 1.69 11.67
CA LEU A 92 4.60 1.84 11.17
C LEU A 92 5.31 2.88 12.03
N MET A 93 6.51 2.54 12.48
CA MET A 93 7.40 3.42 13.23
C MET A 93 8.70 3.58 12.44
N ARG A 94 9.10 4.82 12.21
CA ARG A 94 10.39 5.12 11.61
C ARG A 94 11.50 4.71 12.59
N GLN A 95 12.44 3.89 12.14
CA GLN A 95 13.62 3.55 12.92
C GLN A 95 14.49 4.80 13.15
N GLY A 96 14.93 5.03 14.38
CA GLY A 96 15.80 6.16 14.75
C GLY A 96 15.07 7.48 15.02
N SER A 97 13.76 7.45 15.29
CA SER A 97 12.95 8.59 15.76
C SER A 97 13.21 8.94 17.22
#